data_AF-A0A800MTS4-F1
#
_entry.id   AF-A0A800MTS4-F1
#
_cell.length_a   1.000
_cell.length_b   1.000
_cell.length_c   1.000
_cell.angle_alpha   90.00
_cell.angle_beta   90.00
_cell.angle_gamma   90.00
#
_symmetry.space_group_name_H-M   'P 1'
#
loop_
_entity.id
_entity.type
_entity.pdbx_description
1 polymer ?
#
loop_
_entity_poly.entity_id
_entity_poly.type
_entity_poly.pdbx_seq_one_letter_code
_entity_poly.pdbx_strand_id
1 'polypeptide(L)'
;MINTNEKKYTVIQEVFLMSECKLDHTPEDVQKKFEQQRGFLPEDINPLFQSFFQQEHTQDILNEVFHLLKKFDLASEEERTERVNRLYLVLKNV
;
A
#
# COMPACT_ATOMS: atom_id res chain seq x y z
N MET A 1 -5.95 -13.70 29.50
CA MET A 1 -5.18 -14.60 28.60
C MET A 1 -5.78 -14.45 27.22
N ILE A 2 -5.13 -13.68 26.35
CA ILE A 2 -5.67 -13.41 25.00
C ILE A 2 -5.44 -14.65 24.13
N ASN A 3 -6.50 -15.11 23.46
CA ASN A 3 -6.57 -16.41 22.82
C ASN A 3 -5.59 -16.47 21.65
N THR A 4 -4.68 -17.44 21.67
CA THR A 4 -3.62 -17.62 20.66
C THR A 4 -4.17 -17.84 19.25
N ASN A 5 -5.44 -18.19 19.12
CA ASN A 5 -6.13 -18.30 17.83
C ASN A 5 -6.45 -16.94 17.20
N GLU A 6 -6.81 -15.91 17.98
CA GLU A 6 -7.15 -14.59 17.42
C GLU A 6 -5.95 -13.96 16.72
N LYS A 7 -4.74 -14.10 17.29
CA LYS A 7 -3.50 -13.64 16.65
C LYS A 7 -3.20 -14.38 15.35
N LYS A 8 -3.52 -15.67 15.23
CA LYS A 8 -3.36 -16.42 13.97
C LYS A 8 -4.32 -15.88 12.91
N TYR A 9 -5.59 -15.64 13.22
CA TYR A 9 -6.54 -15.09 12.25
C TYR A 9 -6.18 -13.68 11.79
N THR A 10 -5.66 -12.82 12.68
CA THR A 10 -5.16 -11.50 12.29
C THR A 10 -3.98 -11.62 11.32
N VAL A 11 -2.98 -12.44 11.65
CA VAL A 11 -1.80 -12.63 10.77
C VAL A 11 -2.19 -13.28 9.43
N ILE A 12 -3.13 -14.24 9.42
CA ILE A 12 -3.59 -14.88 8.18
C ILE A 12 -4.45 -13.90 7.36
N GLN A 13 -5.30 -13.07 7.96
CA GLN A 13 -6.04 -12.04 7.23
C GLN A 13 -5.13 -10.96 6.64
N GLU A 14 -4.02 -10.62 7.31
CA GLU A 14 -3.04 -9.68 6.77
C GLU A 14 -2.23 -10.28 5.61
N VAL A 15 -1.83 -11.55 5.70
CA VAL A 15 -1.12 -12.26 4.62
C VAL A 15 -2.04 -12.55 3.42
N PHE A 16 -3.31 -12.89 3.65
CA PHE A 16 -4.28 -13.22 2.60
C PHE A 16 -4.80 -11.98 1.85
N LEU A 17 -4.74 -10.79 2.46
CA LEU A 17 -5.10 -9.53 1.79
C LEU A 17 -4.05 -9.02 0.80
N MET A 18 -2.83 -9.59 0.80
CA MET A 18 -1.74 -9.21 -0.11
C MET A 18 -1.70 -10.03 -1.41
N SER A 19 -2.46 -11.13 -1.53
CA SER A 19 -2.33 -12.04 -2.69
C SER A 19 -3.60 -12.26 -3.51
N GLU A 20 -4.79 -11.91 -3.00
CA GLU A 20 -6.04 -12.11 -3.75
C GLU A 20 -6.74 -10.79 -4.07
N CYS A 21 -6.08 -9.90 -4.81
CA CYS A 21 -6.83 -8.87 -5.52
C CYS A 21 -7.55 -9.53 -6.70
N LYS A 22 -8.86 -9.74 -6.59
CA LYS A 22 -9.68 -10.31 -7.69
C LYS A 22 -10.01 -9.29 -8.79
N LEU A 23 -9.64 -8.03 -8.57
CA LEU A 23 -9.82 -6.92 -9.50
C LEU A 23 -8.43 -6.35 -9.79
N ASP A 24 -8.08 -6.31 -11.06
CA ASP A 24 -6.89 -5.62 -11.55
C ASP A 24 -7.05 -4.12 -11.27
N HIS A 25 -6.14 -3.54 -10.48
CA HIS A 25 -6.13 -2.12 -10.21
C HIS A 25 -5.44 -1.38 -11.37
N THR A 26 -6.14 -0.41 -11.93
CA THR A 26 -5.55 0.46 -12.95
C THR A 26 -4.60 1.48 -12.31
N PRO A 27 -3.61 2.01 -13.05
CA PRO A 27 -2.80 3.13 -12.58
C PRO A 27 -3.65 4.32 -12.10
N GLU A 28 -4.81 4.54 -12.73
CA GLU A 28 -5.78 5.58 -12.36
C GLU A 28 -6.41 5.31 -10.97
N ASP A 29 -6.69 4.06 -10.62
CA ASP A 29 -7.20 3.69 -9.29
C ASP A 29 -6.15 3.95 -8.22
N VAL A 30 -4.89 3.59 -8.49
CA VAL A 30 -3.75 3.86 -7.61
C VAL A 30 -3.55 5.37 -7.44
N GLN A 31 -3.63 6.14 -8.52
CA GLN A 31 -3.50 7.59 -8.49
C GLN A 31 -4.61 8.25 -7.67
N LYS A 32 -5.88 7.89 -7.90
CA LYS A 32 -7.01 8.37 -7.08
C LYS A 32 -6.81 8.04 -5.61
N LYS A 33 -6.31 6.84 -5.32
CA LYS A 33 -6.03 6.39 -3.94
C LYS A 33 -4.92 7.22 -3.30
N PHE A 34 -3.83 7.43 -4.03
CA PHE A 34 -2.73 8.28 -3.62
C PHE A 34 -3.20 9.70 -3.32
N GLU A 35 -4.00 10.31 -4.19
CA GLU A 35 -4.54 11.66 -3.97
C GLU A 35 -5.40 11.77 -2.71
N GLN A 36 -6.23 10.76 -2.43
CA GLN A 36 -7.03 10.70 -1.19
C GLN A 36 -6.16 10.61 0.06
N GLN A 37 -5.02 9.92 -0.02
CA GLN A 37 -4.12 9.69 1.11
C GLN A 37 -2.95 10.69 1.17
N ARG A 38 -2.79 11.53 0.15
CA ARG A 38 -1.65 12.44 -0.02
C ARG A 38 -1.42 13.34 1.19
N GLY A 39 -2.49 13.77 1.87
CA GLY A 39 -2.40 14.59 3.08
C GLY A 39 -1.81 13.84 4.30
N PHE A 40 -1.77 12.51 4.27
CA PHE A 40 -1.16 11.67 5.31
C PHE A 40 0.22 11.12 4.90
N LEU A 41 0.63 11.35 3.65
CA LEU A 41 1.90 10.89 3.12
C LEU A 41 2.97 11.97 3.26
N PRO A 42 4.24 11.58 3.48
CA PRO A 42 5.35 12.53 3.50
C PRO A 42 5.54 13.19 2.14
N GLU A 43 5.91 14.47 2.12
CA GLU A 43 6.02 15.23 0.87
C GLU A 43 7.06 14.65 -0.11
N ASP A 44 8.10 14.01 0.42
CA ASP A 44 9.19 13.40 -0.34
C ASP A 44 8.76 12.19 -1.20
N ILE A 45 7.62 11.56 -0.88
CA ILE A 45 7.12 10.42 -1.65
C ILE A 45 6.35 10.85 -2.91
N ASN A 46 5.87 12.11 -2.93
CA ASN A 46 5.15 12.66 -4.07
C ASN A 46 5.92 12.50 -5.40
N PRO A 47 7.19 12.94 -5.53
CA PRO A 47 7.93 12.80 -6.79
C PRO A 47 8.14 11.34 -7.20
N LEU A 48 8.25 10.40 -6.25
CA LEU A 48 8.38 8.98 -6.57
C LEU A 48 7.11 8.42 -7.21
N PHE A 49 5.95 8.79 -6.66
CA PHE A 49 4.67 8.44 -7.26
C PHE A 49 4.48 9.08 -8.65
N GLN A 50 4.95 10.32 -8.85
CA GLN A 50 4.90 10.95 -10.17
C GLN A 50 5.72 10.15 -11.20
N SER A 51 6.96 9.76 -10.86
CA SER A 51 7.78 8.90 -11.74
C SER A 51 7.13 7.54 -11.99
N PHE A 52 6.56 6.93 -10.95
CA PHE A 52 5.84 5.67 -11.03
C PHE A 52 4.67 5.75 -12.03
N PHE A 53 3.82 6.79 -11.95
CA PHE A 53 2.70 6.94 -12.89
C PHE A 53 3.14 7.29 -14.32
N GLN A 54 4.40 7.67 -14.54
CA GLN A 54 4.95 7.88 -15.88
C GLN A 54 5.45 6.59 -16.56
N GLN A 55 5.58 5.50 -15.79
CA GLN A 55 6.03 4.21 -16.29
C GLN A 55 4.87 3.22 -16.30
N GLU A 56 4.93 2.24 -17.21
CA GLU A 56 3.97 1.15 -17.24
C GLU A 56 4.43 0.07 -16.24
N HIS A 57 3.55 -0.27 -15.29
CA HIS A 57 3.83 -1.23 -14.23
C HIS A 57 2.94 -2.46 -14.34
N THR A 58 3.44 -3.60 -13.87
CA THR A 58 2.66 -4.83 -13.83
C THR A 58 1.53 -4.72 -12.81
N GLN A 59 0.49 -5.54 -12.99
CA GLN A 59 -0.64 -5.61 -12.07
C GLN A 59 -0.21 -5.95 -10.65
N ASP A 60 0.79 -6.81 -10.46
CA ASP A 60 1.34 -7.14 -9.13
C ASP A 60 1.82 -5.89 -8.38
N ILE A 61 2.56 -5.01 -9.07
CA ILE A 61 3.10 -3.78 -8.49
C ILE A 61 1.96 -2.79 -8.20
N LEU A 62 1.04 -2.60 -9.15
CA LEU A 62 -0.11 -1.71 -8.97
C LEU A 62 -0.99 -2.15 -7.79
N ASN A 63 -1.24 -3.46 -7.68
CA ASN A 63 -1.97 -4.04 -6.57
C ASN A 63 -1.21 -3.84 -5.25
N GLU A 64 0.09 -4.14 -5.19
CA GLU A 64 0.88 -3.95 -3.98
C GLU A 64 0.85 -2.48 -3.50
N VAL A 65 1.10 -1.53 -4.40
CA VAL A 65 1.04 -0.09 -4.08
C VAL A 65 -0.36 0.32 -3.62
N PHE A 66 -1.42 -0.16 -4.28
CA PHE A 66 -2.79 0.11 -3.86
C PHE A 66 -3.09 -0.42 -2.45
N HIS A 67 -2.65 -1.64 -2.15
CA HIS A 67 -2.81 -2.26 -0.84
C HIS A 67 -2.03 -1.53 0.25
N LEU A 68 -0.82 -1.07 -0.06
CA LEU A 68 -0.02 -0.25 0.86
C LEU A 68 -0.71 1.08 1.18
N LEU A 69 -1.38 1.71 0.21
CA LEU A 69 -2.16 2.94 0.40
C LEU A 69 -3.52 2.71 1.09
N LYS A 70 -4.01 1.47 1.17
CA LYS A 70 -5.32 1.15 1.75
C LYS A 70 -5.27 1.28 3.27
N LYS A 71 -6.30 1.91 3.85
CA LYS A 71 -6.43 2.16 5.30
C LYS A 71 -5.30 3.02 5.91
N PHE A 72 -4.60 3.83 5.10
CA PHE A 72 -3.55 4.75 5.60
C PHE A 72 -4.09 5.79 6.59
N ASP A 73 -5.30 6.25 6.32
CA ASP A 73 -6.09 7.13 7.17
C ASP A 73 -6.32 6.54 8.57
N LEU A 74 -6.54 5.23 8.65
CA LEU A 74 -6.79 4.51 9.91
C LEU A 74 -5.53 3.91 10.56
N ALA A 75 -4.39 3.94 9.87
CA ALA A 75 -3.13 3.40 10.35
C ALA A 75 -2.55 4.25 11.49
N SER A 76 -1.95 3.59 12.48
CA SER A 76 -1.15 4.27 13.51
C SER A 76 0.14 4.87 12.92
N GLU A 77 0.79 5.78 13.63
CA GLU A 77 2.03 6.44 13.15
C GLU A 77 3.16 5.44 12.83
N GLU A 78 3.31 4.40 13.65
CA GLU A 78 4.28 3.32 13.44
C GLU A 78 3.95 2.53 12.18
N GLU A 79 2.71 2.09 12.01
CA GLU A 79 2.30 1.37 10.80
C GLU A 79 2.37 2.25 9.54
N ARG A 80 2.05 3.55 9.65
CA ARG A 80 2.21 4.49 8.53
C ARG A 80 3.68 4.55 8.13
N THR A 81 4.59 4.60 9.09
CA THR A 81 6.04 4.59 8.84
C THR A 81 6.47 3.30 8.15
N GLU A 82 6.01 2.14 8.61
CA GLU A 82 6.30 0.86 7.96
C GLU A 82 5.76 0.80 6.52
N ARG A 83 4.53 1.26 6.30
CA ARG A 83 3.93 1.29 4.96
C ARG A 83 4.66 2.28 4.04
N VAL A 84 5.04 3.45 4.54
CA VAL A 84 5.87 4.44 3.81
C VAL A 84 7.22 3.82 3.43
N ASN A 85 7.90 3.14 4.36
CA ASN A 85 9.16 2.46 4.06
C ASN A 85 9.00 1.40 2.97
N ARG A 86 7.89 0.65 3.00
CA ARG A 86 7.60 -0.35 1.98
C ARG A 86 7.26 0.28 0.63
N LEU A 87 6.52 1.39 0.61
CA LEU A 87 6.30 2.18 -0.59
C LEU A 87 7.62 2.67 -1.18
N TYR A 88 8.55 3.16 -0.36
CA TYR A 88 9.88 3.55 -0.84
C TYR A 88 10.63 2.38 -1.48
N LEU A 89 10.55 1.18 -0.90
CA LEU A 89 11.19 0.00 -1.47
C LEU A 89 10.58 -0.37 -2.82
N VAL A 90 9.26 -0.38 -2.95
CA VAL A 90 8.59 -0.70 -4.21
C VAL A 90 8.91 0.38 -5.25
N LEU A 91 8.64 1.65 -4.94
CA LEU A 91 8.79 2.77 -5.89
C LEU A 91 10.24 3.02 -6.34
N LYS A 92 11.24 2.62 -5.56
CA LYS A 92 12.67 2.76 -5.94
C LYS A 92 13.22 1.58 -6.71
N ASN A 93 12.54 0.43 -6.72
CA ASN A 93 13.00 -0.79 -7.38
C ASN A 93 12.22 -1.12 -8.67
N VAL A 94 11.40 -0.19 -9.15
CA VAL A 94 10.62 -0.30 -10.41
C VAL A 94 11.18 0.57 -11.53
#